data_AF-A0A964QF84-F1
#
_entry.id   AF-A0A964QF84-F1
#
_cell.length_a   1.000
_cell.length_b   1.000
_cell.length_c   1.000
_cell.angle_alpha   90.00
_cell.angle_beta   90.00
_cell.angle_gamma   90.00
#
_symmetry.space_group_name_H-M   'P 1'
#
loop_
_entity.id
_entity.type
_entity.pdbx_description
1 polymer ?
#
loop_
_entity_poly.entity_id
_entity_poly.type
_entity_poly.pdbx_seq_one_letter_code
_entity_poly.pdbx_strand_id
1 'polypeptide(L)'
;MNVRRRFCRASCSAGWRGAAVLMAALLFSGPAAAQQAGDQVADRDLLYRSARSQHDAALAAWSVVEKQWNDAVDAHAQARRTGDTPRRDAALVRALDLAQELDRLERRVKDERAVLNSARNNFMAALDGRIDGLTRQLAAARTPADRANLTALIRNLENEQSDLEEDAQGQAVPVVVYFPAIQFDMRDTPQTLGYKAQLLRSKAEQSDSAMAHIDREIERIDRQLRRSRNAQSLVTGVERFGDIQVPVGAPNRRPPPGDVRARTDSTGVARPEMTPQQLIAELRLLRVQVQEAKRQFLQRAETFDGLIRSIG
;
A
#
# COMPACT_ATOMS: atom_id res chain seq x y z
N MET A 1 -39.93 0.52 -31.30
CA MET A 1 -40.86 -0.01 -30.28
C MET A 1 -40.48 0.60 -28.93
N ASN A 2 -41.30 1.51 -28.43
CA ASN A 2 -41.05 2.32 -27.22
C ASN A 2 -41.57 1.60 -25.98
N VAL A 3 -40.70 1.27 -25.02
CA VAL A 3 -41.10 0.73 -23.71
C VAL A 3 -40.83 1.78 -22.65
N ARG A 4 -41.89 2.52 -22.28
CA ARG A 4 -41.92 3.40 -21.11
C ARG A 4 -42.05 2.53 -19.85
N ARG A 5 -41.08 2.61 -18.92
CA ARG A 5 -41.24 2.11 -17.55
C ARG A 5 -41.43 3.28 -16.59
N ARG A 6 -42.66 3.41 -16.08
CA ARG A 6 -43.05 4.21 -14.90
C ARG A 6 -43.21 3.24 -13.74
N PHE A 7 -42.53 3.45 -12.62
CA PHE A 7 -42.90 2.93 -11.28
C PHE A 7 -42.32 3.90 -10.25
N CYS A 8 -43.15 4.77 -9.68
CA CYS A 8 -43.86 4.63 -8.39
C CYS A 8 -42.97 4.95 -7.18
N ARG A 9 -43.00 6.25 -6.80
CA ARG A 9 -42.67 6.74 -5.45
C ARG A 9 -43.80 6.32 -4.51
N ALA A 10 -43.48 5.51 -3.50
CA ALA A 10 -44.36 5.27 -2.36
C ALA A 10 -43.71 5.90 -1.11
N SER A 11 -44.21 7.07 -0.75
CA SER A 11 -44.04 7.73 0.53
C SER A 11 -45.09 7.19 1.51
N CYS A 12 -44.66 6.54 2.59
CA CYS A 12 -45.50 6.23 3.74
C CYS A 12 -44.90 6.82 5.02
N SER A 13 -45.63 7.80 5.55
CA SER A 13 -45.53 8.42 6.87
C SER A 13 -46.13 7.52 7.96
N ALA A 14 -45.56 7.57 9.17
CA ALA A 14 -46.14 7.37 10.51
C ALA A 14 -45.05 6.72 11.39
N GLY A 15 -44.49 7.33 12.44
CA GLY A 15 -45.13 8.16 13.44
C GLY A 15 -45.60 7.27 14.59
N TRP A 16 -44.68 6.77 15.42
CA TRP A 16 -45.01 6.14 16.70
C TRP A 16 -44.09 6.64 17.82
N ARG A 17 -44.76 7.25 18.80
CA ARG A 17 -44.25 7.63 20.11
C ARG A 17 -44.05 6.35 20.93
N GLY A 18 -42.85 6.18 21.48
CA GLY A 18 -42.52 5.14 22.44
C GLY A 18 -41.47 5.65 23.42
N ALA A 19 -41.88 6.60 24.26
CA ALA A 19 -41.15 6.98 25.45
C ALA A 19 -41.48 5.98 26.55
N ALA A 20 -40.52 5.14 26.93
CA ALA A 20 -40.36 4.51 28.26
C ALA A 20 -39.40 3.32 28.13
N VAL A 21 -38.18 3.47 28.64
CA VAL A 21 -37.49 2.61 29.63
C VAL A 21 -36.08 3.20 29.74
N LEU A 22 -35.99 4.24 30.56
CA LEU A 22 -34.76 4.70 31.18
C LEU A 22 -34.73 4.01 32.56
N MET A 23 -33.54 3.54 32.97
CA MET A 23 -33.18 3.00 34.31
C MET A 23 -33.10 1.47 34.43
N ALA A 24 -32.09 0.86 33.79
CA ALA A 24 -31.48 -0.40 34.24
C ALA A 24 -30.04 -0.61 33.66
N ALA A 25 -29.19 0.41 33.63
CA ALA A 25 -27.86 0.31 32.98
C ALA A 25 -26.69 0.88 33.81
N LEU A 26 -26.74 0.82 35.14
CA LEU A 26 -25.68 1.39 36.00
C LEU A 26 -24.85 0.38 36.80
N LEU A 27 -24.94 -0.94 36.51
CA LEU A 27 -24.14 -1.95 37.22
C LEU A 27 -23.27 -2.84 36.32
N PHE A 28 -23.18 -2.54 35.01
CA PHE A 28 -22.19 -3.13 34.10
C PHE A 28 -21.43 -2.02 33.37
N SER A 29 -20.78 -1.14 34.11
CA SER A 29 -19.66 -0.32 33.62
C SER A 29 -18.40 -1.18 33.47
N GLY A 30 -18.53 -2.24 32.67
CA GLY A 30 -17.42 -2.97 32.06
C GLY A 30 -16.89 -2.22 30.82
N PRO A 31 -15.75 -2.61 30.26
CA PRO A 31 -14.94 -1.78 29.37
C PRO A 31 -15.54 -1.67 27.96
N ALA A 32 -16.59 -0.87 27.78
CA ALA A 32 -17.20 -0.60 26.47
C ALA A 32 -16.19 -0.06 25.43
N ALA A 33 -15.15 0.66 25.88
CA ALA A 33 -14.09 1.17 25.02
C ALA A 33 -13.23 0.05 24.38
N ALA A 34 -13.11 -1.13 25.01
CA ALA A 34 -12.31 -2.23 24.47
C ALA A 34 -13.04 -3.02 23.38
N GLN A 35 -14.38 -3.03 23.42
CA GLN A 35 -15.25 -3.69 22.45
C GLN A 35 -15.36 -2.85 21.16
N GLN A 36 -15.53 -1.54 21.31
CA GLN A 36 -15.62 -0.60 20.19
C GLN A 36 -14.36 -0.58 19.31
N ALA A 37 -13.17 -0.82 19.89
CA ALA A 37 -11.92 -0.93 19.13
C ALA A 37 -11.78 -2.27 18.38
N GLY A 38 -12.38 -3.36 18.87
CA GLY A 38 -12.39 -4.65 18.18
C GLY A 38 -13.29 -4.62 16.94
N ASP A 39 -14.47 -4.02 17.08
CA ASP A 39 -15.44 -3.89 15.98
C ASP A 39 -14.86 -3.05 14.82
N GLN A 40 -14.06 -2.03 15.13
CA GLN A 40 -13.37 -1.23 14.11
C GLN A 40 -12.37 -2.03 13.27
N VAL A 41 -11.66 -3.01 13.83
CA VAL A 41 -10.69 -3.81 13.05
C VAL A 41 -11.43 -4.71 12.07
N ALA A 42 -12.50 -5.38 12.52
CA ALA A 42 -13.31 -6.25 11.68
C ALA A 42 -13.99 -5.51 10.52
N ASP A 43 -14.56 -4.33 10.78
CA ASP A 43 -15.17 -3.50 9.74
C ASP A 43 -14.15 -3.07 8.67
N ARG A 44 -12.92 -2.75 9.10
CA ARG A 44 -11.85 -2.32 8.17
C ARG A 44 -11.27 -3.48 7.37
N ASP A 45 -11.17 -4.67 7.95
CA ASP A 45 -10.83 -5.90 7.22
C ASP A 45 -11.86 -6.18 6.12
N LEU A 46 -13.16 -6.10 6.43
CA LEU A 46 -14.22 -6.30 5.44
C LEU A 46 -14.14 -5.31 4.28
N LEU A 47 -13.90 -4.02 4.58
CA LEU A 47 -13.70 -3.00 3.55
C LEU A 47 -12.46 -3.28 2.69
N TYR A 48 -11.33 -3.70 3.30
CA TYR A 48 -10.12 -4.09 2.58
C TYR A 48 -10.37 -5.25 1.63
N ARG A 49 -11.00 -6.33 2.11
CA ARG A 49 -11.31 -7.52 1.29
C ARG A 49 -12.27 -7.19 0.14
N SER A 50 -13.27 -6.34 0.39
CA SER A 50 -14.18 -5.88 -0.65
C SER A 50 -13.45 -5.09 -1.73
N ALA A 51 -12.58 -4.15 -1.35
CA ALA A 51 -11.79 -3.37 -2.29
C ALA A 51 -10.81 -4.25 -3.10
N ARG A 52 -10.18 -5.25 -2.45
CA ARG A 52 -9.30 -6.22 -3.12
C ARG A 52 -10.06 -6.99 -4.19
N SER A 53 -11.24 -7.52 -3.85
CA SER A 53 -12.10 -8.24 -4.80
C SER A 53 -12.53 -7.37 -5.99
N GLN A 54 -12.83 -6.08 -5.78
CA GLN A 54 -13.20 -5.15 -6.85
C GLN A 54 -12.02 -4.86 -7.79
N HIS A 55 -10.84 -4.63 -7.22
CA HIS A 55 -9.61 -4.45 -7.98
C HIS A 55 -9.26 -5.69 -8.82
N ASP A 56 -9.32 -6.88 -8.23
CA ASP A 56 -9.00 -8.13 -8.93
C ASP A 56 -10.01 -8.41 -10.06
N ALA A 57 -11.29 -8.10 -9.84
CA ALA A 57 -12.32 -8.18 -10.89
C ALA A 57 -12.05 -7.19 -12.03
N ALA A 58 -11.61 -5.97 -11.73
CA ALA A 58 -11.24 -4.98 -12.75
C ALA A 58 -10.02 -5.42 -13.57
N LEU A 59 -8.99 -5.98 -12.92
CA LEU A 59 -7.82 -6.54 -13.60
C LEU A 59 -8.18 -7.72 -14.50
N ALA A 60 -9.03 -8.63 -14.02
CA ALA A 60 -9.50 -9.76 -14.82
C ALA A 60 -10.27 -9.29 -16.07
N ALA A 61 -11.16 -8.30 -15.92
CA ALA A 61 -11.89 -7.72 -17.04
C ALA A 61 -10.94 -7.07 -18.07
N TRP A 62 -9.96 -6.31 -17.60
CA TRP A 62 -8.92 -5.70 -18.44
C TRP A 62 -8.13 -6.76 -19.23
N SER A 63 -7.64 -7.82 -18.57
CA SER A 63 -6.86 -8.89 -19.21
C SER A 63 -7.64 -9.64 -20.29
N VAL A 64 -8.95 -9.86 -20.09
CA VAL A 64 -9.82 -10.47 -21.11
C VAL A 64 -9.89 -9.62 -22.38
N VAL A 65 -10.06 -8.30 -22.23
CA VAL A 65 -10.15 -7.39 -23.38
C VAL A 65 -8.78 -7.20 -24.03
N GLU A 66 -7.70 -7.19 -23.25
CA GLU A 66 -6.32 -7.11 -23.76
C GLU A 66 -6.01 -8.29 -24.68
N LYS A 67 -6.38 -9.50 -24.26
CA LYS A 67 -6.25 -10.70 -25.09
C LYS A 67 -7.03 -10.56 -26.41
N GLN A 68 -8.28 -10.11 -26.35
CA GLN A 68 -9.10 -9.92 -27.56
C GLN A 68 -8.52 -8.85 -28.49
N TRP A 69 -7.92 -7.80 -27.94
CA TRP A 69 -7.25 -6.76 -28.69
C TRP A 69 -6.01 -7.31 -29.40
N ASN A 70 -5.17 -8.07 -28.70
CA ASN A 70 -4.01 -8.76 -29.27
C ASN A 70 -4.44 -9.69 -30.42
N ASP A 71 -5.48 -10.51 -30.21
CA ASP A 71 -6.02 -11.41 -31.24
C ASP A 71 -6.51 -10.62 -32.48
N ALA A 72 -7.12 -9.45 -32.30
CA ALA A 72 -7.57 -8.60 -33.40
C ALA A 72 -6.40 -7.96 -34.17
N VAL A 73 -5.36 -7.52 -33.48
CA VAL A 73 -4.12 -7.00 -34.08
C VAL A 73 -3.42 -8.08 -34.90
N ASP A 74 -3.34 -9.30 -34.38
CA ASP A 74 -2.76 -10.45 -35.08
C ASP A 74 -3.57 -10.83 -36.33
N ALA A 75 -4.90 -10.83 -36.22
CA ALA A 75 -5.79 -11.07 -37.36
C ALA A 75 -5.62 -10.01 -38.47
N HIS A 76 -5.48 -8.74 -38.09
CA HIS A 76 -5.17 -7.66 -39.04
C HIS A 76 -3.82 -7.87 -39.73
N ALA A 77 -2.78 -8.24 -38.96
CA ALA A 77 -1.45 -8.52 -39.51
C ALA A 77 -1.46 -9.72 -40.47
N GLN A 78 -2.22 -10.78 -40.15
CA GLN A 78 -2.38 -11.95 -41.00
C GLN A 78 -3.13 -11.63 -42.29
N ALA A 79 -4.27 -10.92 -42.21
CA ALA A 79 -5.05 -10.52 -43.38
C ALA A 79 -4.24 -9.62 -44.34
N ARG A 80 -3.37 -8.76 -43.78
CA ARG A 80 -2.43 -7.96 -44.57
C ARG A 80 -1.43 -8.82 -45.34
N ARG A 81 -0.92 -9.91 -44.75
CA ARG A 81 0.01 -10.84 -45.43
C ARG A 81 -0.66 -11.62 -46.55
N THR A 82 -1.94 -11.95 -46.42
CA THR A 82 -2.71 -12.71 -47.42
C THR A 82 -3.42 -11.84 -48.46
N GLY A 83 -3.36 -10.51 -48.33
CA GLY A 83 -4.03 -9.58 -49.25
C GLY A 83 -5.57 -9.50 -49.08
N ASP A 84 -6.11 -10.07 -48.00
CA ASP A 84 -7.56 -10.10 -47.74
C ASP A 84 -8.02 -8.75 -47.16
N THR A 85 -8.38 -7.84 -48.05
CA THR A 85 -8.69 -6.44 -47.71
C THR A 85 -9.93 -6.31 -46.81
N PRO A 86 -11.08 -6.96 -47.10
CA PRO A 86 -12.25 -6.87 -46.22
C PRO A 86 -11.97 -7.38 -44.80
N ARG A 87 -11.23 -8.50 -44.67
CA ARG A 87 -10.88 -9.05 -43.36
C ARG A 87 -9.89 -8.17 -42.61
N ARG A 88 -8.92 -7.57 -43.31
CA ARG A 88 -7.99 -6.60 -42.74
C ARG A 88 -8.75 -5.41 -42.15
N ASP A 89 -9.62 -4.79 -42.91
CA ASP A 89 -10.32 -3.57 -42.48
C ASP A 89 -11.27 -3.87 -41.31
N ALA A 90 -11.97 -5.02 -41.33
CA ALA A 90 -12.80 -5.47 -40.21
C ALA A 90 -11.99 -5.73 -38.92
N ALA A 91 -10.81 -6.35 -39.03
CA ALA A 91 -9.94 -6.59 -37.89
C ALA A 91 -9.38 -5.28 -37.31
N LEU A 92 -9.05 -4.30 -38.17
CA LEU A 92 -8.60 -2.99 -37.74
C LEU A 92 -9.68 -2.23 -36.97
N VAL A 93 -10.92 -2.18 -37.48
CA VAL A 93 -12.04 -1.53 -36.79
C VAL A 93 -12.25 -2.16 -35.41
N ARG A 94 -12.25 -3.50 -35.34
CA ARG A 94 -12.37 -4.22 -34.07
C ARG A 94 -11.23 -3.90 -33.09
N ALA A 95 -9.99 -3.82 -33.58
CA ALA A 95 -8.84 -3.47 -32.73
C ALA A 95 -8.96 -2.03 -32.18
N LEU A 96 -9.45 -1.08 -32.99
CA LEU A 96 -9.68 0.30 -32.55
C LEU A 96 -10.80 0.39 -31.49
N ASP A 97 -11.89 -0.35 -31.67
CA ASP A 97 -12.98 -0.40 -30.68
C ASP A 97 -12.49 -1.00 -29.34
N LEU A 98 -11.73 -2.10 -29.41
CA LEU A 98 -11.15 -2.74 -28.24
C LEU A 98 -10.10 -1.86 -27.54
N ALA A 99 -9.34 -1.06 -28.28
CA ALA A 99 -8.37 -0.11 -27.70
C ALA A 99 -9.07 0.96 -26.85
N GLN A 100 -10.21 1.49 -27.32
CA GLN A 100 -10.98 2.46 -26.53
C GLN A 100 -11.56 1.84 -25.25
N GLU A 101 -11.98 0.58 -25.31
CA GLU A 101 -12.45 -0.15 -24.13
C GLU A 101 -11.31 -0.46 -23.15
N LEU A 102 -10.12 -0.81 -23.65
CA LEU A 102 -8.92 -0.96 -22.84
C LEU A 102 -8.57 0.31 -22.08
N ASP A 103 -8.59 1.48 -22.73
CA ASP A 103 -8.33 2.76 -22.08
C ASP A 103 -9.32 3.04 -20.92
N ARG A 104 -10.59 2.64 -21.09
CA ARG A 104 -11.60 2.76 -20.03
C ARG A 104 -11.34 1.80 -18.88
N LEU A 105 -11.03 0.55 -19.19
CA LEU A 105 -10.74 -0.48 -18.19
C LEU A 105 -9.45 -0.20 -17.43
N GLU A 106 -8.43 0.37 -18.08
CA GLU A 106 -7.19 0.79 -17.43
C GLU A 106 -7.45 1.90 -16.40
N ARG A 107 -8.25 2.91 -16.75
CA ARG A 107 -8.68 3.93 -15.78
C ARG A 107 -9.42 3.32 -14.61
N ARG A 108 -10.34 2.38 -14.87
CA ARG A 108 -11.06 1.66 -13.82
C ARG A 108 -10.11 0.88 -12.92
N VAL A 109 -9.16 0.12 -13.47
CA VAL A 109 -8.14 -0.59 -12.69
C VAL A 109 -7.35 0.38 -11.81
N LYS A 110 -6.95 1.54 -12.34
CA LYS A 110 -6.25 2.58 -11.59
C LYS A 110 -7.10 3.12 -10.44
N ASP A 111 -8.39 3.39 -10.67
CA ASP A 111 -9.31 3.89 -9.66
C ASP A 111 -9.54 2.86 -8.54
N GLU A 112 -9.83 1.60 -8.90
CA GLU A 112 -10.01 0.51 -7.94
C GLU A 112 -8.73 0.24 -7.14
N ARG A 113 -7.55 0.39 -7.77
CA ARG A 113 -6.26 0.30 -7.07
C ARG A 113 -6.11 1.42 -6.04
N ALA A 114 -6.56 2.64 -6.34
CA ALA A 114 -6.54 3.74 -5.38
C ALA A 114 -7.48 3.46 -4.19
N VAL A 115 -8.67 2.91 -4.44
CA VAL A 115 -9.62 2.48 -3.40
C VAL A 115 -9.01 1.38 -2.53
N LEU A 116 -8.40 0.35 -3.12
CA LEU A 116 -7.70 -0.72 -2.42
C LEU A 116 -6.59 -0.17 -1.51
N ASN A 117 -5.74 0.71 -2.04
CA ASN A 117 -4.67 1.33 -1.25
C ASN A 117 -5.22 2.14 -0.06
N SER A 118 -6.32 2.88 -0.27
CA SER A 118 -6.98 3.62 0.81
C SER A 118 -7.54 2.68 1.89
N ALA A 119 -8.24 1.61 1.48
CA ALA A 119 -8.80 0.62 2.39
C ALA A 119 -7.71 -0.10 3.20
N ARG A 120 -6.60 -0.48 2.55
CA ARG A 120 -5.42 -1.08 3.20
C ARG A 120 -4.83 -0.15 4.26
N ASN A 121 -4.60 1.12 3.92
CA ASN A 121 -4.06 2.11 4.88
C ASN A 121 -4.99 2.30 6.09
N ASN A 122 -6.30 2.36 5.86
CA ASN A 122 -7.28 2.46 6.95
C ASN A 122 -7.30 1.20 7.83
N PHE A 123 -7.08 0.03 7.23
CA PHE A 123 -6.99 -1.23 7.98
C PHE A 123 -5.72 -1.30 8.82
N MET A 124 -4.55 -0.97 8.25
CA MET A 124 -3.30 -0.86 9.00
C MET A 124 -3.40 0.12 10.18
N ALA A 125 -4.04 1.28 9.97
CA ALA A 125 -4.26 2.25 11.05
C ALA A 125 -5.17 1.70 12.18
N ALA A 126 -6.17 0.89 11.84
CA ALA A 126 -7.02 0.23 12.85
C ALA A 126 -6.25 -0.86 13.63
N LEU A 127 -5.39 -1.63 12.95
CA LEU A 127 -4.48 -2.59 13.59
C LEU A 127 -3.53 -1.88 14.56
N ASP A 128 -2.90 -0.78 14.12
CA ASP A 128 -2.03 0.05 14.97
C ASP A 128 -2.75 0.51 16.24
N GLY A 129 -3.95 1.09 16.09
CA GLY A 129 -4.76 1.54 17.22
C GLY A 129 -5.13 0.40 18.17
N ARG A 130 -5.39 -0.81 17.66
CA ARG A 130 -5.68 -1.99 18.47
C ARG A 130 -4.44 -2.48 19.22
N ILE A 131 -3.28 -2.54 18.56
CA ILE A 131 -2.00 -2.92 19.17
C ILE A 131 -1.65 -1.95 20.31
N ASP A 132 -1.80 -0.63 20.10
CA ASP A 132 -1.57 0.37 21.14
C ASP A 132 -2.55 0.21 22.33
N GLY A 133 -3.81 -0.14 22.04
CA GLY A 133 -4.81 -0.48 23.05
C GLY A 133 -4.41 -1.70 23.89
N LEU A 134 -4.01 -2.79 23.25
CA LEU A 134 -3.57 -4.02 23.91
C LEU A 134 -2.26 -3.81 24.69
N THR A 135 -1.35 -3.00 24.18
CA THR A 135 -0.08 -2.66 24.86
C THR A 135 -0.33 -1.91 26.16
N ARG A 136 -1.30 -0.98 26.19
CA ARG A 136 -1.73 -0.32 27.43
C ARG A 136 -2.39 -1.28 28.41
N GLN A 137 -3.19 -2.22 27.93
CA GLN A 137 -3.77 -3.28 28.76
C GLN A 137 -2.68 -4.19 29.34
N LEU A 138 -1.66 -4.54 28.54
CA LEU A 138 -0.53 -5.36 28.94
C LEU A 138 0.28 -4.69 30.07
N ALA A 139 0.49 -3.37 29.99
CA ALA A 139 1.15 -2.61 31.05
C ALA A 139 0.35 -2.59 32.37
N ALA A 140 -0.98 -2.67 32.29
CA ALA A 140 -1.86 -2.72 33.47
C ALA A 140 -2.15 -4.15 33.98
N ALA A 141 -1.77 -5.18 33.21
CA ALA A 141 -2.09 -6.57 33.51
C ALA A 141 -1.31 -7.07 34.74
N ARG A 142 -2.04 -7.62 35.71
CA ARG A 142 -1.48 -8.06 37.01
C ARG A 142 -1.06 -9.52 37.02
N THR A 143 -1.68 -10.36 36.20
CA THR A 143 -1.44 -11.81 36.22
C THR A 143 -0.51 -12.24 35.07
N PRO A 144 0.36 -13.25 35.27
CA PRO A 144 1.17 -13.79 34.19
C PRO A 144 0.34 -14.35 33.03
N ALA A 145 -0.82 -14.95 33.33
CA ALA A 145 -1.73 -15.50 32.32
C ALA A 145 -2.31 -14.41 31.40
N ASP A 146 -2.79 -13.30 31.98
CA ASP A 146 -3.31 -12.17 31.18
C ASP A 146 -2.22 -11.56 30.30
N ARG A 147 -0.99 -11.44 30.83
CA ARG A 147 0.16 -10.91 30.08
C ARG A 147 0.55 -11.81 28.92
N ALA A 148 0.54 -13.14 29.12
CA ALA A 148 0.79 -14.10 28.05
C ALA A 148 -0.28 -14.00 26.94
N ASN A 149 -1.56 -13.94 27.33
CA ASN A 149 -2.67 -13.80 26.39
C ASN A 149 -2.60 -12.51 25.58
N LEU A 150 -2.36 -11.37 26.23
CA LEU A 150 -2.24 -10.06 25.56
C LEU A 150 -1.03 -10.01 24.63
N THR A 151 0.11 -10.58 25.04
CA THR A 151 1.30 -10.69 24.17
C THR A 151 1.02 -11.54 22.93
N ALA A 152 0.30 -12.65 23.07
CA ALA A 152 -0.08 -13.49 21.93
C ALA A 152 -1.01 -12.76 20.95
N LEU A 153 -1.99 -12.00 21.46
CA LEU A 153 -2.88 -11.19 20.64
C LEU A 153 -2.12 -10.08 19.89
N ILE A 154 -1.20 -9.38 20.56
CA ILE A 154 -0.36 -8.35 19.92
C ILE A 154 0.44 -8.97 18.78
N ARG A 155 1.11 -10.10 19.03
CA ARG A 155 1.92 -10.78 18.02
C ARG A 155 1.09 -11.22 16.80
N ASN A 156 -0.14 -11.69 17.01
CA ASN A 156 -1.02 -12.07 15.90
C ASN A 156 -1.39 -10.85 15.04
N LEU A 157 -1.70 -9.71 15.65
CA LEU A 157 -2.00 -8.47 14.92
C LEU A 157 -0.77 -7.88 14.22
N GLU A 158 0.42 -8.02 14.83
CA GLU A 158 1.68 -7.63 14.19
C GLU A 158 1.99 -8.50 12.96
N ASN A 159 1.72 -9.81 13.02
CA ASN A 159 1.84 -10.70 11.86
C ASN A 159 0.86 -10.30 10.76
N GLU A 160 -0.41 -10.05 11.10
CA GLU A 160 -1.43 -9.60 10.14
C GLU A 160 -1.06 -8.25 9.51
N GLN A 161 -0.50 -7.32 10.30
CA GLN A 161 0.05 -6.07 9.77
C GLN A 161 1.22 -6.33 8.80
N SER A 162 2.13 -7.25 9.15
CA SER A 162 3.26 -7.62 8.30
C SER A 162 2.79 -8.21 6.96
N ASP A 163 1.79 -9.08 6.97
CA ASP A 163 1.22 -9.69 5.75
C ASP A 163 0.62 -8.62 4.82
N LEU A 164 -0.08 -7.62 5.39
CA LEU A 164 -0.60 -6.49 4.61
C LEU A 164 0.49 -5.59 4.02
N GLU A 165 1.61 -5.46 4.73
CA GLU A 165 2.78 -4.72 4.24
C GLU A 165 3.47 -5.46 3.10
N GLU A 166 3.61 -6.78 3.19
CA GLU A 166 4.15 -7.62 2.11
C GLU A 166 3.27 -7.56 0.85
N ASP A 167 1.94 -7.66 1.03
CA ASP A 167 0.94 -7.46 -0.03
C ASP A 167 1.09 -6.08 -0.72
N ALA A 168 1.53 -5.06 0.02
CA ALA A 168 1.79 -3.73 -0.52
C ALA A 168 3.14 -3.64 -1.27
N GLN A 169 4.17 -4.30 -0.76
CA GLN A 169 5.52 -4.31 -1.35
C GLN A 169 5.59 -5.09 -2.65
N GLY A 170 4.86 -6.21 -2.78
CA GLY A 170 4.72 -6.94 -4.05
C GLY A 170 4.16 -6.08 -5.19
N GLN A 171 3.56 -4.94 -4.86
CA GLN A 171 3.01 -3.96 -5.80
C GLN A 171 3.78 -2.63 -5.85
N ALA A 172 4.82 -2.47 -5.02
CA ALA A 172 5.65 -1.27 -5.01
C ALA A 172 6.50 -1.26 -6.29
N VAL A 173 6.15 -0.35 -7.21
CA VAL A 173 7.01 -0.06 -8.35
C VAL A 173 8.30 0.49 -7.76
N PRO A 174 9.48 -0.12 -8.01
CA PRO A 174 10.74 0.44 -7.55
C PRO A 174 10.79 1.89 -7.99
N VAL A 175 11.07 2.81 -7.06
CA VAL A 175 11.24 4.23 -7.36
C VAL A 175 12.55 4.37 -8.14
N VAL A 176 12.49 4.07 -9.43
CA VAL A 176 13.60 4.29 -10.35
C VAL A 176 13.49 5.73 -10.80
N VAL A 177 14.39 6.57 -10.28
CA VAL A 177 14.55 7.94 -10.76
C VAL A 177 15.23 7.87 -12.12
N TYR A 178 14.43 7.69 -13.17
CA TYR A 178 14.92 7.74 -14.54
C TYR A 178 15.07 9.20 -14.99
N PHE A 179 16.27 9.58 -15.38
CA PHE A 179 16.56 10.88 -15.99
C PHE A 179 16.45 10.74 -17.52
N PRO A 180 15.31 11.10 -18.13
CA PRO A 180 15.21 11.05 -19.58
C PRO A 180 16.19 12.07 -20.20
N ALA A 181 16.99 11.58 -21.16
CA ALA A 181 17.95 12.39 -21.92
C ALA A 181 17.23 13.27 -22.97
N ILE A 182 16.32 14.15 -22.54
CA ILE A 182 15.54 15.05 -23.42
C ILE A 182 16.40 16.24 -23.86
N GLN A 183 17.13 16.11 -24.95
CA GLN A 183 17.99 17.18 -25.45
C GLN A 183 17.21 18.17 -26.34
N PHE A 184 17.70 19.40 -26.39
CA PHE A 184 17.29 20.40 -27.37
C PHE A 184 17.87 20.03 -28.74
N ASP A 185 17.03 20.02 -29.77
CA ASP A 185 17.46 19.96 -31.17
C ASP A 185 17.15 21.31 -31.83
N MET A 186 18.07 21.83 -32.64
CA MET A 186 17.87 23.06 -33.40
C MET A 186 16.68 22.98 -34.37
N ARG A 187 16.23 21.76 -34.70
CA ARG A 187 15.05 21.49 -35.55
C ARG A 187 13.75 21.44 -34.77
N ASP A 188 13.79 21.53 -33.44
CA ASP A 188 12.58 21.51 -32.63
C ASP A 188 11.73 22.75 -32.93
N THR A 189 10.47 22.52 -33.29
CA THR A 189 9.48 23.59 -33.43
C THR A 189 9.01 24.08 -32.05
N PRO A 190 8.41 25.28 -31.94
CA PRO A 190 7.83 25.75 -30.68
C PRO A 190 6.84 24.74 -30.05
N GLN A 191 6.09 24.03 -30.88
CA GLN A 191 5.18 22.97 -30.43
C GLN A 191 5.94 21.77 -29.82
N THR A 192 7.00 21.30 -30.47
CA THR A 192 7.84 20.20 -29.96
C THR A 192 8.50 20.57 -28.63
N LEU A 193 9.02 21.80 -28.51
CA LEU A 193 9.57 22.33 -27.27
C LEU A 193 8.50 22.36 -26.16
N GLY A 194 7.26 22.75 -26.49
CA GLY A 194 6.13 22.73 -25.56
C GLY A 194 5.83 21.33 -25.02
N TYR A 195 5.83 20.30 -25.89
CA TYR A 195 5.66 18.91 -25.45
C TYR A 195 6.81 18.43 -24.58
N LYS A 196 8.06 18.79 -24.88
CA LYS A 196 9.22 18.47 -24.04
C LYS A 196 9.13 19.12 -22.66
N ALA A 197 8.71 20.39 -22.59
CA ALA A 197 8.49 21.09 -21.32
C ALA A 197 7.37 20.42 -20.50
N GLN A 198 6.24 20.09 -21.12
CA GLN A 198 5.13 19.42 -20.45
C GLN A 198 5.52 18.03 -19.93
N LEU A 199 6.26 17.25 -20.71
CA LEU A 199 6.77 15.95 -20.29
C LEU A 199 7.67 16.07 -19.06
N LEU A 200 8.57 17.05 -19.03
CA LEU A 200 9.44 17.30 -17.87
C LEU A 200 8.65 17.73 -16.62
N ARG A 201 7.62 18.57 -16.75
CA ARG A 201 6.73 18.91 -15.62
C ARG A 201 5.99 17.70 -15.08
N SER A 202 5.47 16.84 -15.98
CA SER A 202 4.85 15.58 -15.56
C SER A 202 5.83 14.67 -14.81
N LYS A 203 7.11 14.64 -15.21
CA LYS A 203 8.15 13.92 -14.46
C LYS A 203 8.44 14.54 -13.10
N ALA A 204 8.42 15.87 -12.97
CA ALA A 204 8.52 16.54 -11.68
C ALA A 204 7.35 16.20 -10.73
N GLU A 205 6.13 16.09 -11.25
CA GLU A 205 4.95 15.63 -10.48
C GLU A 205 5.08 14.15 -10.05
N GLN A 206 5.65 13.30 -10.91
CA GLN A 206 5.99 11.92 -10.55
C GLN A 206 7.02 11.87 -9.42
N SER A 207 8.02 12.77 -9.44
CA SER A 207 8.99 12.92 -8.34
C SER A 207 8.33 13.33 -7.02
N ASP A 208 7.28 14.16 -7.03
CA ASP A 208 6.52 14.49 -5.82
C ASP A 208 5.82 13.27 -5.22
N SER A 209 5.21 12.45 -6.06
CA SER A 209 4.59 11.20 -5.63
C SER A 209 5.62 10.23 -5.05
N ALA A 210 6.81 10.16 -5.65
CA ALA A 210 7.92 9.35 -5.17
C ALA A 210 8.45 9.83 -3.81
N MET A 211 8.65 11.14 -3.62
CA MET A 211 9.06 11.69 -2.31
C MET A 211 8.03 11.39 -1.23
N ALA A 212 6.73 11.57 -1.52
CA ALA A 212 5.66 11.25 -0.57
C ALA A 212 5.58 9.76 -0.22
N HIS A 213 5.97 8.87 -1.13
CA HIS A 213 6.13 7.45 -0.83
C HIS A 213 7.32 7.19 0.09
N ILE A 214 8.49 7.76 -0.22
CA ILE A 214 9.71 7.64 0.61
C ILE A 214 9.48 8.17 2.03
N ASP A 215 8.82 9.32 2.17
CA ASP A 215 8.52 9.91 3.48
C ASP A 215 7.62 8.99 4.32
N ARG A 216 6.63 8.33 3.70
CA ARG A 216 5.76 7.34 4.37
C ARG A 216 6.53 6.10 4.80
N GLU A 217 7.47 5.60 3.99
CA GLU A 217 8.32 4.46 4.36
C GLU A 217 9.24 4.80 5.53
N ILE A 218 9.85 5.99 5.54
CA ILE A 218 10.66 6.45 6.67
C ILE A 218 9.81 6.50 7.94
N GLU A 219 8.63 7.12 7.89
CA GLU A 219 7.74 7.23 9.04
C GLU A 219 7.30 5.84 9.55
N ARG A 220 7.00 4.90 8.64
CA ARG A 220 6.65 3.52 8.97
C ARG A 220 7.77 2.83 9.74
N ILE A 221 9.00 2.86 9.23
CA ILE A 221 10.15 2.21 9.88
C ILE A 221 10.45 2.88 11.23
N ASP A 222 10.34 4.21 11.32
CA ASP A 222 10.51 4.93 12.58
C ASP A 222 9.46 4.51 13.63
N ARG A 223 8.19 4.34 13.23
CA ARG A 223 7.14 3.82 14.13
C ARG A 223 7.46 2.41 14.59
N GLN A 224 7.87 1.53 13.69
CA GLN A 224 8.26 0.15 14.02
C GLN A 224 9.44 0.11 15.01
N LEU A 225 10.46 0.93 14.81
CA LEU A 225 11.60 1.04 15.73
C LEU A 225 11.18 1.53 17.11
N ARG A 226 10.28 2.52 17.18
CA ARG A 226 9.74 3.00 18.47
C ARG A 226 8.96 1.90 19.20
N ARG A 227 8.09 1.17 18.48
CA ARG A 227 7.33 0.04 19.04
C ARG A 227 8.25 -1.06 19.56
N SER A 228 9.24 -1.47 18.77
CA SER A 228 10.24 -2.48 19.15
C SER A 228 11.01 -2.08 20.42
N ARG A 229 11.47 -0.82 20.50
CA ARG A 229 12.16 -0.30 21.70
C ARG A 229 11.26 -0.30 22.93
N ASN A 230 10.00 0.13 22.77
CA ASN A 230 9.03 0.15 23.87
C ASN A 230 8.74 -1.28 24.36
N ALA A 231 8.49 -2.23 23.46
CA ALA A 231 8.29 -3.63 23.80
C ALA A 231 9.51 -4.22 24.53
N GLN A 232 10.73 -3.98 24.02
CA GLN A 232 11.95 -4.46 24.64
C GLN A 232 12.19 -3.85 26.03
N SER A 233 11.85 -2.57 26.23
CA SER A 233 11.90 -1.92 27.54
C SER A 233 10.93 -2.53 28.56
N LEU A 234 9.74 -2.95 28.12
CA LEU A 234 8.75 -3.62 28.96
C LEU A 234 9.19 -5.03 29.35
N VAL A 235 9.83 -5.77 28.43
CA VAL A 235 10.37 -7.11 28.71
C VAL A 235 11.56 -7.02 29.67
N THR A 236 12.57 -6.19 29.36
CA THR A 236 13.78 -6.06 30.18
C THR A 236 13.53 -5.38 31.54
N GLY A 237 12.54 -4.48 31.62
CA GLY A 237 12.11 -3.88 32.89
C GLY A 237 11.49 -4.88 33.86
N VAL A 238 10.92 -6.00 33.36
CA VAL A 238 10.27 -7.03 34.19
C VAL A 238 11.30 -7.98 34.81
N GLU A 239 12.39 -8.28 34.12
CA GLU A 239 13.48 -9.10 34.68
C GLU A 239 14.12 -8.44 35.91
N ARG A 240 14.17 -7.09 35.95
CA ARG A 240 14.75 -6.33 37.07
C ARG A 240 13.92 -6.32 38.36
N PHE A 241 12.62 -6.67 38.32
CA PHE A 241 11.78 -6.75 39.53
C PHE A 241 11.48 -8.20 39.97
N GLY A 242 11.90 -9.19 39.18
CA GLY A 242 11.82 -10.62 39.54
C GLY A 242 13.10 -11.18 40.18
N ASP A 243 14.25 -10.58 39.91
CA ASP A 243 15.54 -11.06 40.42
C ASP A 243 15.96 -10.32 41.72
N ILE A 244 15.33 -10.69 42.82
CA ILE A 244 16.08 -10.85 44.07
C ILE A 244 16.98 -12.06 43.83
N GLN A 245 18.22 -11.81 43.40
CA GLN A 245 19.27 -12.83 43.41
C GLN A 245 19.40 -13.36 44.84
N VAL A 246 18.96 -14.60 45.06
CA VAL A 246 19.52 -15.42 46.13
C VAL A 246 20.92 -15.81 45.66
N PRO A 247 22.00 -15.45 46.38
CA PRO A 247 23.33 -15.87 46.01
C PRO A 247 23.47 -17.36 46.25
N VAL A 248 23.47 -18.17 45.19
CA VAL A 248 23.73 -19.61 45.30
C VAL A 248 24.95 -20.00 44.46
N GLY A 249 26.08 -20.11 45.15
CA GLY A 249 26.98 -21.27 45.04
C GLY A 249 27.95 -21.39 43.85
N ALA A 250 29.23 -21.22 44.18
CA ALA A 250 30.47 -21.89 43.71
C ALA A 250 30.77 -22.07 42.20
N PRO A 251 31.96 -21.65 41.73
CA PRO A 251 32.43 -21.86 40.37
C PRO A 251 32.89 -23.31 40.20
N ASN A 252 32.28 -24.03 39.24
CA ASN A 252 32.83 -25.19 38.50
C ASN A 252 31.73 -26.22 38.21
N ARG A 253 30.88 -25.96 37.21
CA ARG A 253 30.23 -27.03 36.44
C ARG A 253 30.24 -26.68 34.95
N ARG A 254 31.02 -27.45 34.19
CA ARG A 254 31.00 -27.49 32.72
C ARG A 254 29.56 -27.81 32.24
N PRO A 255 29.00 -27.06 31.28
CA PRO A 255 27.77 -27.48 30.62
C PRO A 255 28.04 -28.74 29.76
N PRO A 256 27.09 -29.69 29.69
CA PRO A 256 27.17 -30.83 28.77
C PRO A 256 26.96 -30.38 27.31
N PRO A 257 27.54 -31.08 26.31
CA PRO A 257 27.37 -30.75 24.91
C PRO A 257 25.95 -31.13 24.48
N GLY A 258 25.06 -30.14 24.37
CA GLY A 258 23.74 -30.29 23.81
C GLY A 258 23.76 -29.96 22.32
N ASP A 259 23.17 -30.85 21.51
CA ASP A 259 23.07 -30.78 20.06
C ASP A 259 22.69 -29.40 19.51
N VAL A 260 23.67 -28.74 18.91
CA VAL A 260 23.43 -27.69 17.93
C VAL A 260 22.87 -28.39 16.69
N ARG A 261 21.54 -28.43 16.56
CA ARG A 261 20.91 -28.75 15.28
C ARG A 261 21.44 -27.77 14.26
N ALA A 262 22.25 -28.28 13.32
CA ALA A 262 22.76 -27.54 12.19
C ALA A 262 21.56 -26.98 11.42
N ARG A 263 21.39 -25.65 11.50
CA ARG A 263 20.56 -24.90 10.57
C ARG A 263 21.19 -25.11 9.20
N THR A 264 20.39 -25.58 8.25
CA THR A 264 20.85 -25.82 6.89
C THR A 264 21.27 -24.49 6.29
N ASP A 265 22.58 -24.27 6.18
CA ASP A 265 23.16 -23.11 5.51
C ASP A 265 22.78 -23.18 4.03
N SER A 266 21.73 -22.44 3.67
CA SER A 266 21.44 -22.10 2.29
C SER A 266 22.60 -21.24 1.78
N THR A 267 23.38 -21.78 0.86
CA THR A 267 24.43 -21.09 0.10
C THR A 267 23.86 -20.10 -0.92
N GLY A 268 22.90 -19.27 -0.50
CA GLY A 268 22.69 -17.96 -1.10
C GLY A 268 23.64 -17.02 -0.37
N VAL A 269 24.46 -16.26 -1.11
CA VAL A 269 25.19 -15.13 -0.53
C VAL A 269 24.14 -14.23 0.13
N ALA A 270 23.99 -14.35 1.45
CA ALA A 270 23.10 -13.51 2.23
C ALA A 270 23.62 -12.09 2.00
N ARG A 271 22.90 -11.32 1.16
CA ARG A 271 23.07 -9.87 1.17
C ARG A 271 22.93 -9.48 2.64
N PRO A 272 23.88 -8.73 3.22
CA PRO A 272 23.75 -8.30 4.59
C PRO A 272 22.36 -7.68 4.75
N GLU A 273 21.53 -8.30 5.59
CA GLU A 273 20.17 -7.81 5.85
C GLU A 273 20.33 -6.38 6.35
N MET A 274 19.87 -5.42 5.54
CA MET A 274 20.05 -4.02 5.86
C MET A 274 19.27 -3.72 7.14
N THR A 275 19.95 -3.19 8.15
CA THR A 275 19.28 -2.83 9.40
C THR A 275 18.23 -1.75 9.14
N PRO A 276 17.12 -1.68 9.92
CA PRO A 276 16.11 -0.64 9.73
C PRO A 276 16.68 0.79 9.76
N GLN A 277 17.75 1.03 10.53
CA GLN A 277 18.44 2.32 10.57
C GLN A 277 19.19 2.63 9.28
N GLN A 278 19.86 1.63 8.70
CA GLN A 278 20.51 1.76 7.40
C GLN A 278 19.48 2.01 6.29
N LEU A 279 18.33 1.33 6.34
CA LEU A 279 17.25 1.53 5.38
C LEU A 279 16.67 2.95 5.44
N ILE A 280 16.46 3.50 6.64
CA ILE A 280 16.07 4.92 6.79
C ILE A 280 17.12 5.85 6.17
N ALA A 281 18.42 5.58 6.39
CA ALA A 281 19.48 6.40 5.83
C ALA A 281 19.50 6.34 4.29
N GLU A 282 19.31 5.15 3.71
CA GLU A 282 19.21 4.97 2.27
C GLU A 282 17.97 5.67 1.69
N LEU A 283 16.81 5.54 2.32
CA LEU A 283 15.59 6.23 1.91
C LEU A 283 15.75 7.76 1.96
N ARG A 284 16.44 8.30 2.97
CA ARG A 284 16.76 9.74 3.04
C ARG A 284 17.67 10.18 1.90
N LEU A 285 18.68 9.38 1.57
CA LEU A 285 19.55 9.65 0.43
C LEU A 285 18.75 9.64 -0.88
N LEU A 286 17.91 8.63 -1.09
CA LEU A 286 17.04 8.52 -2.25
C LEU A 286 16.10 9.72 -2.35
N ARG A 287 15.51 10.17 -1.23
CA ARG A 287 14.67 11.37 -1.19
C ARG A 287 15.39 12.61 -1.72
N VAL A 288 16.65 12.81 -1.30
CA VAL A 288 17.48 13.93 -1.78
C VAL A 288 17.74 13.80 -3.28
N GLN A 289 18.03 12.59 -3.78
CA GLN A 289 18.22 12.34 -5.22
C GLN A 289 16.95 12.63 -6.03
N VAL A 290 15.77 12.21 -5.56
CA VAL A 290 14.48 12.49 -6.20
C VAL A 290 14.20 14.00 -6.20
N GLN A 291 14.49 14.69 -5.10
CA GLN A 291 14.33 16.13 -4.99
C GLN A 291 15.24 16.89 -5.97
N GLU A 292 16.48 16.45 -6.14
CA GLU A 292 17.41 16.99 -7.12
C GLU A 292 16.89 16.76 -8.54
N ALA A 293 16.43 15.56 -8.84
CA ALA A 293 15.84 15.22 -10.13
C ALA A 293 14.64 16.11 -10.47
N LYS A 294 13.73 16.31 -9.51
CA LYS A 294 12.60 17.23 -9.63
C LYS A 294 13.07 18.63 -10.02
N ARG A 295 14.06 19.17 -9.31
CA ARG A 295 14.59 20.51 -9.58
C ARG A 295 15.14 20.61 -11.00
N GLN A 296 15.92 19.62 -11.43
CA GLN A 296 16.48 19.58 -12.79
C GLN A 296 15.39 19.48 -13.87
N PHE A 297 14.32 18.71 -13.63
CA PHE A 297 13.20 18.63 -14.57
C PHE A 297 12.48 19.98 -14.73
N LEU A 298 12.20 20.66 -13.61
CA LEU A 298 11.56 21.97 -13.63
C LEU A 298 12.45 23.02 -14.31
N GLN A 299 13.74 23.08 -13.96
CA GLN A 299 14.70 24.01 -14.57
C GLN A 299 14.80 23.79 -16.09
N ARG A 300 14.85 22.54 -16.55
CA ARG A 300 14.90 22.24 -18.00
C ARG A 300 13.58 22.57 -18.70
N ALA A 301 12.44 22.37 -18.04
CA ALA A 301 11.14 22.77 -18.58
C ALA A 301 11.08 24.30 -18.79
N GLU A 302 11.55 25.06 -17.81
CA GLU A 302 11.64 26.53 -17.90
C GLU A 302 12.58 26.98 -19.03
N THR A 303 13.70 26.30 -19.24
CA THR A 303 14.59 26.57 -20.38
C THR A 303 13.86 26.38 -21.72
N PHE A 304 13.07 25.32 -21.87
CA PHE A 304 12.27 25.12 -23.08
C PHE A 304 11.20 26.20 -23.26
N ASP A 305 10.51 26.61 -22.20
CA ASP A 305 9.56 27.73 -22.28
C ASP A 305 10.23 29.06 -22.67
N GLY A 306 11.46 29.29 -22.20
CA GLY A 306 12.29 30.43 -22.59
C GLY A 306 12.60 30.43 -24.09
N LEU A 307 12.99 29.28 -24.63
CA LEU A 307 13.27 29.11 -26.06
C LEU A 307 12.02 29.34 -26.93
N ILE A 308 10.86 28.83 -26.51
CA ILE A 308 9.58 29.07 -27.21
C ILE A 308 9.31 30.58 -27.33
N ARG A 309 9.53 31.34 -26.25
CA ARG A 309 9.34 32.80 -26.23
C ARG A 309 10.36 33.58 -27.07
N SER A 310 11.53 33.01 -27.32
CA SER A 310 12.55 33.66 -28.18
C SER A 310 12.37 33.39 -29.67
N ILE A 311 11.66 32.31 -30.02
CA ILE A 311 11.43 31.89 -31.42
C ILE A 311 10.14 32.52 -31.98
N GLY A 312 9.14 32.74 -31.14
CA GLY A 312 7.87 33.39 -31.50
C GLY A 312 7.94 34.91 -31.35
#